data_AF-A0A1C5F526-F1
#
_entry.id   AF-A0A1C5F526-F1
#
_cell.length_a   1.000
_cell.length_b   1.000
_cell.length_c   1.000
_cell.angle_alpha   90.00
_cell.angle_beta   90.00
_cell.angle_gamma   90.00
#
_symmetry.space_group_name_H-M   'P 1'
#
loop_
_entity.id
_entity.type
_entity.pdbx_description
1 polymer ?
#
loop_
_entity_poly.entity_id
_entity_poly.type
_entity_poly.pdbx_seq_one_letter_code
_entity_poly.pdbx_strand_id
1 'polypeptide(L)'
;MKLHLIVEDPDPAFQKALLALLAEHAGSLKTAGPATDWSDPETASRYYLSLPATAQRILREAATREDGYVPADVLRGPHGEGKLTGSSGAFKAALKRGARRNWWIADQVSPVLAEGPGFGKVAGYRIRTDALPAFQAAVATHQQGELASQKDCLAEAIAGEGGEWDAQRSVAALHEIGHAVDEKRARQVLRDLAADGVLQRLDTDRAVYRAADDPEL
;
A
#
# COMPACT_ATOMS: atom_id res chain seq x y z
N MET A 1 34.75 -0.01 11.77
CA MET A 1 33.85 -0.45 12.85
C MET A 1 32.47 0.14 12.59
N LYS A 2 31.38 -0.62 12.80
CA LYS A 2 30.01 -0.13 12.65
C LYS A 2 29.40 -0.03 14.04
N LEU A 3 28.84 1.14 14.39
CA LEU A 3 28.22 1.40 15.68
C LEU A 3 26.73 1.66 15.48
N HIS A 4 25.90 0.97 16.25
CA HIS A 4 24.47 1.24 16.37
C HIS A 4 24.19 1.76 17.78
N LEU A 5 23.60 2.95 17.88
CA LEU A 5 23.26 3.58 19.15
C LEU A 5 21.76 3.79 19.19
N ILE A 6 21.11 3.22 20.21
CA ILE A 6 19.71 3.49 20.55
C ILE A 6 19.75 4.09 21.96
N VAL A 7 19.09 5.23 22.14
CA VAL A 7 19.06 5.96 23.40
C VAL A 7 17.61 6.23 23.73
N GLU A 8 17.12 5.59 24.78
CA GLU A 8 15.77 5.76 25.30
C GLU A 8 15.84 6.68 26.54
N ASP A 9 14.98 7.69 26.59
CA ASP A 9 14.86 8.68 27.69
C ASP A 9 16.20 9.26 28.21
N PRO A 10 17.03 9.90 27.37
CA PRO A 10 18.29 10.48 27.83
C PRO A 10 18.08 11.70 28.74
N ASP A 11 18.87 11.78 29.80
CA ASP A 11 18.98 13.02 30.56
C ASP A 11 19.71 14.12 29.76
N PRO A 12 19.52 15.41 30.10
CA PRO A 12 20.12 16.51 29.34
C PRO A 12 21.67 16.51 29.34
N ALA A 13 22.32 16.00 30.38
CA ALA A 13 23.77 15.95 30.46
C ALA A 13 24.33 14.88 29.51
N PHE A 14 23.69 13.72 29.46
CA PHE A 14 23.99 12.65 28.50
C PHE A 14 23.80 13.14 27.07
N GLN A 15 22.68 13.78 26.75
CA GLN A 15 22.41 14.30 25.41
C GLN A 15 23.48 15.31 24.97
N LYS A 16 23.86 16.23 25.87
CA LYS A 16 24.91 17.22 25.60
C LYS A 16 26.27 16.57 25.36
N ALA A 17 26.65 15.59 26.17
CA ALA A 17 27.93 14.88 26.02
C ALA A 17 27.98 14.06 24.73
N LEU A 18 26.90 13.35 24.39
CA LEU A 18 26.79 12.59 23.15
C LEU A 18 26.88 13.50 21.92
N LEU A 19 26.15 14.61 21.91
CA LEU A 19 26.22 15.57 20.80
C LEU A 19 27.60 16.20 20.65
N ALA A 20 28.29 16.51 21.76
CA ALA A 20 29.65 17.02 21.73
C ALA A 20 30.63 15.99 21.10
N LEU A 21 30.52 14.72 21.50
CA LEU A 21 31.32 13.64 20.93
C LEU A 21 31.05 13.44 19.43
N LEU A 22 29.79 13.53 19.02
CA LEU A 22 29.42 13.43 17.60
C LEU A 22 29.97 14.63 16.81
N ALA A 23 29.91 15.84 17.37
CA ALA A 23 30.46 17.04 16.73
C ALA A 23 31.98 16.97 16.56
N GLU A 24 32.70 16.49 17.58
CA GLU A 24 34.16 16.32 17.55
C GLU A 24 34.62 15.41 16.40
N HIS A 25 33.83 14.40 16.06
CA HIS A 25 34.16 13.43 15.02
C HIS A 25 33.32 13.59 13.74
N ALA A 26 32.64 14.73 13.54
CA ALA A 26 31.68 14.93 12.44
C ALA A 26 32.23 14.59 11.05
N GLY A 27 33.51 14.89 10.76
CA GLY A 27 34.15 14.58 9.48
C GLY A 27 34.34 13.07 9.20
N SER A 28 34.26 12.24 10.24
CA SER A 28 34.36 10.77 10.16
C SER A 28 33.01 10.07 10.30
N LEU A 29 31.96 10.80 10.69
CA LEU A 29 30.63 10.25 10.89
C LEU A 29 29.83 10.27 9.60
N LYS A 30 29.30 9.11 9.23
CA LYS A 30 28.24 9.00 8.24
C LYS A 30 26.98 8.63 9.01
N THR A 31 25.98 9.51 9.00
CA THR A 31 24.67 9.18 9.53
C THR A 31 24.07 8.09 8.63
N ALA A 32 23.87 6.89 9.19
CA ALA A 32 22.84 6.03 8.66
C ALA A 32 21.50 6.72 8.97
N GLY A 33 20.50 6.61 8.10
CA GLY A 33 19.20 7.29 8.26
C GLY A 33 18.54 7.07 9.63
N PRO A 34 17.39 7.71 9.90
CA PRO A 34 16.74 7.60 11.20
C PRO A 34 16.49 6.13 11.59
N ALA A 35 16.51 5.86 12.90
CA ALA A 35 16.04 4.59 13.43
C ALA A 35 14.64 4.34 12.86
N THR A 36 14.43 3.13 12.34
CA THR A 36 13.25 2.83 11.55
C THR A 36 12.25 2.10 12.42
N ASP A 37 11.18 2.81 12.72
CA ASP A 37 10.03 2.26 13.41
C ASP A 37 9.04 1.71 12.39
N TRP A 38 8.86 0.39 12.37
CA TRP A 38 7.88 -0.24 11.48
C TRP A 38 6.46 -0.18 12.04
N SER A 39 6.27 0.25 13.28
CA SER A 39 4.96 0.53 13.89
C SER A 39 4.44 1.92 13.55
N ASP A 40 5.25 2.78 12.94
CA ASP A 40 4.84 4.08 12.41
C ASP A 40 4.12 3.92 11.05
N PRO A 41 2.84 4.36 10.93
CA PRO A 41 2.09 4.31 9.68
C PRO A 41 2.73 5.08 8.52
N GLU A 42 3.45 6.18 8.78
CA GLU A 42 4.12 6.93 7.71
C GLU A 42 5.29 6.15 7.12
N THR A 43 6.10 5.54 7.98
CA THR A 43 7.20 4.66 7.58
C THR A 43 6.68 3.42 6.83
N ALA A 44 5.60 2.79 7.32
CA ALA A 44 4.94 1.69 6.64
C ALA A 44 4.41 2.10 5.25
N SER A 45 3.74 3.26 5.16
CA SER A 45 3.23 3.83 3.90
C SER A 45 4.35 4.10 2.91
N ARG A 46 5.43 4.77 3.35
CA ARG A 46 6.61 5.04 2.52
C ARG A 46 7.22 3.75 1.97
N TYR A 47 7.32 2.71 2.79
CA TYR A 47 7.80 1.40 2.33
C TYR A 47 6.85 0.76 1.32
N TYR A 48 5.56 0.69 1.63
CA TYR A 48 4.52 0.14 0.76
C TYR A 48 4.52 0.80 -0.62
N LEU A 49 4.51 2.13 -0.67
CA LEU A 49 4.50 2.89 -1.93
C LEU A 49 5.80 2.75 -2.75
N SER A 50 6.91 2.40 -2.10
CA SER A 50 8.19 2.19 -2.80
C SER A 50 8.30 0.83 -3.51
N LEU A 51 7.34 -0.06 -3.29
CA LEU A 51 7.32 -1.40 -3.86
C LEU A 51 6.70 -1.43 -5.25
N PRO A 52 7.09 -2.37 -6.13
CA PRO A 52 6.38 -2.63 -7.37
C PRO A 52 4.97 -3.19 -7.09
N ALA A 53 4.05 -3.03 -8.03
CA ALA A 53 2.64 -3.43 -7.91
C ALA A 53 2.45 -4.87 -7.41
N THR A 54 3.25 -5.83 -7.89
CA THR A 54 3.16 -7.23 -7.42
C THR A 54 3.46 -7.39 -5.93
N ALA A 55 4.44 -6.65 -5.40
CA ALA A 55 4.80 -6.71 -3.98
C ALA A 55 3.84 -5.87 -3.12
N GLN A 56 3.29 -4.77 -3.66
CA GLN A 56 2.17 -4.06 -3.03
C GLN A 56 0.94 -4.96 -2.89
N ARG A 57 0.60 -5.76 -3.91
CA ARG A 57 -0.50 -6.72 -3.84
C ARG A 57 -0.30 -7.72 -2.70
N ILE A 58 0.91 -8.26 -2.54
CA ILE A 58 1.22 -9.18 -1.43
C ILE A 58 0.94 -8.52 -0.09
N LEU A 59 1.40 -7.28 0.11
CA LEU A 59 1.16 -6.57 1.37
C LEU A 59 -0.30 -6.20 1.57
N ARG A 60 -1.01 -5.83 0.51
CA ARG A 60 -2.44 -5.55 0.56
C ARG A 60 -3.22 -6.78 1.03
N GLU A 61 -2.91 -7.95 0.48
CA GLU A 61 -3.49 -9.22 0.93
C GLU A 61 -3.09 -9.59 2.36
N ALA A 62 -1.82 -9.45 2.73
CA ALA A 62 -1.38 -9.75 4.08
C ALA A 62 -2.05 -8.81 5.11
N ALA A 63 -2.17 -7.51 4.81
CA ALA A 63 -2.73 -6.51 5.71
C ALA A 63 -4.25 -6.69 5.93
N THR A 64 -5.01 -7.20 4.96
CA THR A 64 -6.44 -7.46 5.16
C THR A 64 -6.73 -8.65 6.07
N ARG A 65 -5.70 -9.39 6.50
CA ARG A 65 -5.80 -10.55 7.38
C ARG A 65 -5.37 -10.18 8.79
N GLU A 66 -6.08 -10.75 9.76
CA GLU A 66 -5.85 -10.47 11.18
C GLU A 66 -4.44 -10.89 11.64
N ASP A 67 -3.90 -11.98 11.10
CA ASP A 67 -2.59 -12.51 11.46
C ASP A 67 -1.44 -11.97 10.59
N GLY A 68 -1.76 -11.11 9.61
CA GLY A 68 -0.77 -10.52 8.72
C GLY A 68 -0.13 -11.50 7.75
N TYR A 69 -0.68 -12.71 7.56
CA TYR A 69 -0.09 -13.74 6.72
C TYR A 69 -0.92 -14.01 5.48
N VAL A 70 -0.25 -14.10 4.33
CA VAL A 70 -0.87 -14.53 3.08
C VAL A 70 -0.15 -15.77 2.53
N PRO A 71 -0.86 -16.89 2.34
CA PRO A 71 -0.27 -18.09 1.79
C PRO A 71 -0.06 -17.96 0.27
N ALA A 72 0.91 -18.72 -0.25
CA ALA A 72 1.36 -18.61 -1.63
C ALA A 72 0.31 -19.08 -2.66
N ASP A 73 -0.59 -19.97 -2.28
CA ASP A 73 -1.72 -20.42 -3.10
C ASP A 73 -2.71 -19.29 -3.38
N VAL A 74 -3.10 -18.51 -2.35
CA VAL A 74 -3.91 -17.30 -2.48
C VAL A 74 -3.25 -16.31 -3.45
N LEU A 75 -1.94 -16.09 -3.29
CA LEU A 75 -1.22 -15.17 -4.17
C LEU A 75 -1.12 -15.69 -5.61
N ARG A 76 -1.06 -17.01 -5.82
CA ARG A 76 -1.01 -17.61 -7.16
C ARG A 76 -2.38 -17.64 -7.86
N GLY A 77 -3.46 -17.46 -7.11
CA GLY A 77 -4.82 -17.50 -7.61
C GLY A 77 -5.33 -18.93 -7.86
N PRO A 78 -6.60 -19.06 -8.31
CA PRO A 78 -7.33 -20.34 -8.38
C PRO A 78 -6.63 -21.44 -9.19
N HIS A 79 -5.82 -21.07 -10.17
CA HIS A 79 -5.14 -21.98 -11.09
C HIS A 79 -3.62 -22.06 -10.86
N GLY A 80 -3.10 -21.43 -9.80
CA GLY A 80 -1.69 -21.55 -9.44
C GLY A 80 -0.71 -20.77 -10.32
N GLU A 81 -1.21 -19.91 -11.21
CA GLU A 81 -0.46 -19.32 -12.33
C GLU A 81 0.32 -18.06 -11.95
N GLY A 82 -0.04 -17.42 -10.84
CA GLY A 82 0.61 -16.20 -10.38
C GLY A 82 2.10 -16.43 -10.05
N LYS A 83 2.99 -15.81 -10.81
CA LYS A 83 4.44 -15.91 -10.55
C LYS A 83 4.82 -15.13 -9.29
N LEU A 84 5.31 -15.85 -8.28
CA LEU A 84 5.88 -15.27 -7.05
C LEU A 84 7.41 -15.14 -7.09
N THR A 85 8.02 -15.57 -8.19
CA THR A 85 9.46 -15.44 -8.43
C THR A 85 9.85 -13.96 -8.42
N GLY A 86 10.79 -13.59 -7.56
CA GLY A 86 11.32 -12.22 -7.47
C GLY A 86 10.64 -11.32 -6.43
N SER A 87 9.50 -11.72 -5.85
CA SER A 87 8.79 -10.91 -4.82
C SER A 87 9.65 -10.66 -3.57
N SER A 88 10.36 -11.69 -3.08
CA SER A 88 11.32 -11.53 -1.98
C SER A 88 12.48 -10.58 -2.33
N GLY A 89 12.90 -10.58 -3.61
CA GLY A 89 13.88 -9.64 -4.12
C GLY A 89 13.39 -8.20 -4.13
N ALA A 90 12.09 -7.99 -4.41
CA ALA A 90 11.47 -6.67 -4.41
C ALA A 90 11.48 -6.02 -3.02
N PHE A 91 11.16 -6.78 -1.96
CA PHE A 91 11.22 -6.28 -0.57
C PHE A 91 12.64 -5.85 -0.18
N LYS A 92 13.65 -6.66 -0.51
CA LYS A 92 15.06 -6.34 -0.27
C LYS A 92 15.53 -5.15 -1.12
N ALA A 93 15.06 -5.05 -2.37
CA ALA A 93 15.40 -3.93 -3.25
C ALA A 93 14.80 -2.62 -2.75
N ALA A 94 13.57 -2.64 -2.22
CA ALA A 94 12.95 -1.47 -1.59
C ALA A 94 13.78 -0.99 -0.40
N LEU A 95 14.19 -1.89 0.51
CA LEU A 95 15.08 -1.55 1.62
C LEU A 95 16.40 -0.93 1.15
N LYS A 96 17.07 -1.53 0.16
CA LYS A 96 18.30 -0.96 -0.39
C LYS A 96 18.07 0.42 -1.02
N ARG A 97 16.93 0.63 -1.70
CA ARG A 97 16.59 1.93 -2.28
C ARG A 97 16.33 2.98 -1.19
N GLY A 98 15.54 2.66 -0.17
CA GLY A 98 15.26 3.61 0.91
C GLY A 98 16.49 3.96 1.74
N ALA A 99 17.40 3.01 1.96
CA ALA A 99 18.68 3.28 2.61
C ALA A 99 19.53 4.27 1.80
N ARG A 100 19.60 4.13 0.47
CA ARG A 100 20.28 5.11 -0.40
C ARG A 100 19.62 6.49 -0.40
N ARG A 101 18.34 6.56 -0.06
CA ARG A 101 17.56 7.79 0.06
C ARG A 101 17.49 8.32 1.50
N ASN A 102 18.26 7.74 2.43
CA ASN A 102 18.25 8.09 3.85
C ASN A 102 16.88 7.98 4.54
N TRP A 103 15.99 7.11 4.05
CA TRP A 103 14.70 6.85 4.70
C TRP A 103 14.83 5.94 5.93
N TRP A 104 15.88 5.11 5.96
CA TRP A 104 16.19 4.17 7.02
C TRP A 104 17.65 3.76 6.98
N ILE A 105 18.10 3.03 8.01
CA ILE A 105 19.45 2.47 8.08
C ILE A 105 19.70 1.36 7.04
N ALA A 106 20.94 1.18 6.61
CA ALA A 106 21.29 0.27 5.50
C ALA A 106 20.98 -1.22 5.75
N ASP A 107 21.09 -1.67 7.00
CA ASP A 107 20.90 -3.07 7.38
C ASP A 107 19.56 -3.31 8.08
N GLN A 108 18.54 -2.54 7.69
CA GLN A 108 17.21 -2.67 8.27
C GLN A 108 16.60 -4.04 7.96
N VAL A 109 16.03 -4.68 8.98
CA VAL A 109 15.29 -5.93 8.83
C VAL A 109 13.95 -5.62 8.14
N SER A 110 13.60 -6.42 7.14
CA SER A 110 12.34 -6.25 6.41
C SER A 110 11.13 -6.39 7.34
N PRO A 111 10.10 -5.55 7.17
CA PRO A 111 8.82 -5.73 7.86
C PRO A 111 8.04 -6.93 7.30
N VAL A 112 8.50 -7.51 6.18
CA VAL A 112 7.85 -8.62 5.48
C VAL A 112 8.78 -9.81 5.45
N LEU A 113 8.32 -10.94 5.98
CA LEU A 113 9.06 -12.20 6.04
C LEU A 113 8.49 -13.17 5.03
N ALA A 114 9.36 -13.81 4.26
CA ALA A 114 8.96 -14.96 3.46
C ALA A 114 8.98 -16.20 4.36
N GLU A 115 7.86 -16.90 4.44
CA GLU A 115 7.76 -18.15 5.19
C GLU A 115 7.91 -19.35 4.25
N GLY A 116 8.60 -20.39 4.72
CA GLY A 116 8.82 -21.62 3.96
C GLY A 116 9.98 -22.43 4.53
N PRO A 117 10.27 -23.61 3.95
CA PRO A 117 11.24 -24.59 4.47
C PRO A 117 12.72 -24.15 4.37
N GLY A 118 13.03 -22.88 4.15
CA GLY A 118 14.37 -22.35 3.91
C GLY A 118 14.91 -22.68 2.50
N PHE A 119 14.81 -23.93 2.08
CA PHE A 119 15.11 -24.42 0.73
C PHE A 119 13.83 -24.87 0.03
N GLY A 120 13.40 -24.19 -1.03
CA GLY A 120 12.24 -24.57 -1.83
C GLY A 120 11.30 -23.41 -2.14
N LYS A 121 10.07 -23.75 -2.56
CA LYS A 121 9.03 -22.75 -2.86
C LYS A 121 8.61 -22.05 -1.57
N VAL A 122 8.53 -20.72 -1.62
CA VAL A 122 7.94 -19.91 -0.54
C VAL A 122 6.52 -20.38 -0.29
N ALA A 123 6.20 -20.62 0.98
CA ALA A 123 4.89 -21.05 1.47
C ALA A 123 3.95 -19.86 1.63
N GLY A 124 4.46 -18.68 1.95
CA GLY A 124 3.68 -17.45 2.05
C GLY A 124 4.53 -16.25 2.48
N TYR A 125 3.86 -15.13 2.73
CA TYR A 125 4.47 -13.91 3.25
C TYR A 125 3.75 -13.44 4.50
N ARG A 126 4.51 -13.03 5.51
CA ARG A 126 3.98 -12.47 6.75
C ARG A 126 4.48 -11.04 6.95
N ILE A 127 3.58 -10.12 7.28
CA ILE A 127 3.96 -8.84 7.88
C ILE A 127 4.29 -9.13 9.35
N ARG A 128 5.46 -8.68 9.82
CA ARG A 128 5.84 -8.88 11.22
C ARG A 128 4.75 -8.35 12.15
N THR A 129 4.49 -9.07 13.23
CA THR A 129 3.40 -8.77 14.16
C THR A 129 3.50 -7.37 14.76
N ASP A 130 4.71 -6.88 15.04
CA ASP A 130 4.95 -5.54 15.56
C ASP A 130 4.70 -4.42 14.53
N ALA A 131 4.79 -4.73 13.23
CA ALA A 131 4.55 -3.80 12.14
C ALA A 131 3.11 -3.85 11.60
N LEU A 132 2.38 -4.94 11.87
CA LEU A 132 1.10 -5.23 11.23
C LEU A 132 0.06 -4.09 11.35
N PRO A 133 -0.18 -3.49 12.54
CA PRO A 133 -1.16 -2.40 12.66
C PRO A 133 -0.83 -1.19 11.78
N ALA A 134 0.45 -0.85 11.66
CA ALA A 134 0.91 0.27 10.84
C ALA A 134 0.69 0.01 9.34
N PHE A 135 0.97 -1.22 8.90
CA PHE A 135 0.74 -1.63 7.52
C PHE A 135 -0.76 -1.72 7.18
N GLN A 136 -1.59 -2.17 8.13
CA GLN A 136 -3.05 -2.13 7.99
C GLN A 136 -3.56 -0.71 7.77
N ALA A 137 -3.14 0.23 8.63
CA ALA A 137 -3.48 1.64 8.49
C ALA A 137 -2.99 2.22 7.16
N ALA A 138 -1.73 1.99 6.80
CA ALA A 138 -1.14 2.50 5.56
C ALA A 138 -1.86 1.98 4.31
N VAL A 139 -2.16 0.67 4.26
CA VAL A 139 -2.88 0.05 3.14
C VAL A 139 -4.32 0.58 3.07
N ALA A 140 -5.01 0.69 4.21
CA ALA A 140 -6.38 1.22 4.26
C ALA A 140 -6.45 2.66 3.75
N THR A 141 -5.57 3.54 4.22
CA THR A 141 -5.48 4.93 3.76
C THR A 141 -5.22 4.99 2.26
N HIS A 142 -4.30 4.18 1.73
CA HIS A 142 -4.04 4.13 0.29
C HIS A 142 -5.25 3.64 -0.51
N GLN A 143 -5.93 2.59 -0.04
CA GLN A 143 -7.12 2.05 -0.71
C GLN A 143 -8.29 3.04 -0.70
N GLN A 144 -8.41 3.84 0.37
CA GLN A 144 -9.40 4.91 0.47
C GLN A 144 -9.09 6.05 -0.49
N GLY A 145 -7.83 6.49 -0.57
CA GLY A 145 -7.41 7.51 -1.55
C GLY A 145 -7.60 7.06 -3.00
N GLU A 146 -7.26 5.79 -3.30
CA GLU A 146 -7.49 5.18 -4.61
C GLU A 146 -9.00 5.10 -4.95
N LEU A 147 -9.85 4.77 -3.97
CA LEU A 147 -11.30 4.76 -4.17
C LEU A 147 -11.87 6.17 -4.39
N ALA A 148 -11.40 7.17 -3.64
CA ALA A 148 -11.82 8.56 -3.83
C ALA A 148 -11.47 9.06 -5.24
N SER A 149 -10.22 8.83 -5.68
CA SER A 149 -9.80 9.15 -7.06
C SER A 149 -10.65 8.44 -8.11
N GLN A 150 -10.98 7.16 -7.92
CA GLN A 150 -11.85 6.41 -8.83
C GLN A 150 -13.26 6.99 -8.90
N LYS A 151 -13.81 7.43 -7.76
CA LYS A 151 -15.14 8.08 -7.71
C LYS A 151 -15.13 9.40 -8.47
N ASP A 152 -14.14 10.25 -8.23
CA ASP A 152 -14.03 11.57 -8.86
C ASP A 152 -13.88 11.43 -10.38
N CYS A 153 -12.96 10.57 -10.86
CA CYS A 153 -12.77 10.34 -12.29
C CYS A 153 -14.01 9.76 -12.97
N LEU A 154 -14.72 8.83 -12.31
CA LEU A 154 -15.93 8.26 -12.88
C LEU A 154 -17.08 9.27 -12.89
N ALA A 155 -17.22 10.09 -11.86
CA ALA A 155 -18.22 11.17 -11.82
C ALA A 155 -17.99 12.20 -12.94
N GLU A 156 -16.73 12.56 -13.20
CA GLU A 156 -16.37 13.46 -14.31
C GLU A 156 -16.71 12.84 -15.67
N ALA A 157 -16.39 11.57 -15.90
CA ALA A 157 -16.73 10.87 -17.13
C ALA A 157 -18.26 10.78 -17.34
N ILE A 158 -19.02 10.51 -16.27
CA ILE A 158 -20.49 10.47 -16.32
C ILE A 158 -21.06 11.83 -16.69
N ALA A 159 -20.56 12.91 -16.08
CA ALA A 159 -21.01 14.26 -16.38
C ALA A 159 -20.66 14.70 -17.82
N GLY A 160 -19.53 14.25 -18.36
CA GLY A 160 -19.07 14.60 -19.71
C GLY A 160 -19.75 13.83 -20.84
N GLU A 161 -20.05 12.54 -20.64
CA GLU A 161 -20.60 11.67 -21.69
C GLU A 161 -22.11 11.43 -21.56
N GLY A 162 -22.69 11.64 -20.37
CA GLY A 162 -24.10 11.40 -20.09
C GLY A 162 -24.55 9.93 -20.32
N GLY A 163 -25.87 9.75 -20.33
CA GLY A 163 -26.52 8.47 -20.62
C GLY A 163 -26.41 7.44 -19.49
N GLU A 164 -26.59 6.17 -19.85
CA GLU A 164 -26.63 5.06 -18.89
C GLU A 164 -25.25 4.47 -18.62
N TRP A 165 -25.02 4.16 -17.35
CA TRP A 165 -23.76 3.64 -16.83
C TRP A 165 -23.99 2.33 -16.08
N ASP A 166 -23.35 1.28 -16.56
CA ASP A 166 -23.28 -0.02 -15.90
C ASP A 166 -21.83 -0.36 -15.53
N ALA A 167 -21.66 -1.50 -14.87
CA ALA A 167 -20.33 -1.94 -14.44
C ALA A 167 -19.34 -2.06 -15.60
N GLN A 168 -19.78 -2.49 -16.78
CA GLN A 168 -18.88 -2.73 -17.91
C GLN A 168 -18.39 -1.40 -18.50
N ARG A 169 -19.29 -0.43 -18.69
CA ARG A 169 -18.93 0.92 -19.15
C ARG A 169 -18.02 1.62 -18.15
N SER A 170 -18.32 1.52 -16.85
CA SER A 170 -17.48 2.10 -15.80
C SER A 170 -16.07 1.49 -15.76
N VAL A 171 -15.93 0.18 -15.97
CA VAL A 171 -14.60 -0.47 -16.09
C VAL A 171 -13.83 0.12 -17.28
N ALA A 172 -14.48 0.25 -18.44
CA ALA A 172 -13.83 0.80 -19.63
C ALA A 172 -13.34 2.24 -19.42
N ALA A 173 -14.19 3.12 -18.89
CA ALA A 173 -13.84 4.51 -18.61
C ALA A 173 -12.70 4.64 -17.58
N LEU A 174 -12.76 3.87 -16.48
CA LEU A 174 -11.71 3.88 -15.47
C LEU A 174 -10.38 3.34 -16.03
N HIS A 175 -10.42 2.31 -16.88
CA HIS A 175 -9.23 1.79 -17.54
C HIS A 175 -8.58 2.82 -18.48
N GLU A 176 -9.38 3.57 -19.23
CA GLU A 176 -8.90 4.62 -20.13
C GLU A 176 -8.15 5.74 -19.38
N ILE A 177 -8.59 6.05 -18.16
CA ILE A 177 -7.98 7.06 -17.28
C ILE A 177 -6.85 6.45 -16.41
N GLY A 178 -6.54 5.16 -16.58
CA GLY A 178 -5.40 4.48 -15.95
C GLY A 178 -5.70 3.76 -14.62
N HIS A 179 -6.97 3.68 -14.21
CA HIS A 179 -7.42 2.88 -13.07
C HIS A 179 -7.80 1.46 -13.50
N ALA A 180 -6.90 0.49 -13.31
CA ALA A 180 -7.22 -0.92 -13.54
C ALA A 180 -8.16 -1.48 -12.45
N VAL A 181 -9.43 -1.69 -12.79
CA VAL A 181 -10.48 -2.14 -11.86
C VAL A 181 -11.26 -3.32 -12.44
N ASP A 182 -11.75 -4.20 -11.57
CA ASP A 182 -12.70 -5.24 -11.98
C ASP A 182 -14.16 -4.73 -11.87
N GLU A 183 -15.11 -5.49 -12.40
CA GLU A 183 -16.52 -5.12 -12.32
C GLU A 183 -17.05 -5.04 -10.88
N LYS A 184 -16.47 -5.79 -9.95
CA LYS A 184 -16.88 -5.73 -8.53
C LYS A 184 -16.54 -4.37 -7.95
N ARG A 185 -15.34 -3.87 -8.24
CA ARG A 185 -14.88 -2.54 -7.86
C ARG A 185 -15.68 -1.46 -8.58
N ALA A 186 -15.93 -1.59 -9.88
CA ALA A 186 -16.76 -0.63 -10.61
C ALA A 186 -18.19 -0.54 -10.05
N ARG A 187 -18.84 -1.69 -9.73
CA ARG A 187 -20.13 -1.70 -9.04
C ARG A 187 -20.09 -1.03 -7.66
N GLN A 188 -18.98 -1.17 -6.93
CA GLN A 188 -18.80 -0.48 -5.65
C GLN A 188 -18.78 1.04 -5.86
N VAL A 189 -17.98 1.53 -6.80
CA VAL A 189 -17.88 2.96 -7.12
C VAL A 189 -19.24 3.52 -7.53
N LEU A 190 -19.97 2.84 -8.42
CA LEU A 190 -21.32 3.24 -8.83
C LEU A 190 -22.31 3.32 -7.66
N ARG A 191 -22.29 2.34 -6.75
CA ARG A 191 -23.12 2.37 -5.54
C ARG A 191 -22.76 3.52 -4.61
N ASP A 192 -21.47 3.79 -4.44
CA ASP A 192 -21.00 4.87 -3.58
C ASP A 192 -21.41 6.23 -4.16
N LEU A 193 -21.25 6.44 -5.46
CA LEU A 193 -21.72 7.65 -6.15
C LEU A 193 -23.25 7.82 -6.06
N ALA A 194 -24.01 6.73 -6.13
CA ALA A 194 -25.46 6.78 -5.93
C ALA A 194 -25.84 7.11 -4.48
N ALA A 195 -25.11 6.57 -3.50
CA ALA A 195 -25.30 6.89 -2.09
C ALA A 195 -24.97 8.36 -1.77
N ASP A 196 -24.00 8.94 -2.48
CA ASP A 196 -23.64 10.35 -2.40
C ASP A 196 -24.61 11.28 -3.15
N GLY A 197 -25.61 10.72 -3.85
CA GLY A 197 -26.60 11.47 -4.63
C GLY A 197 -26.11 11.97 -5.99
N VAL A 198 -24.92 11.58 -6.43
CA VAL A 198 -24.38 11.93 -7.76
C VAL A 198 -25.11 11.16 -8.86
N LEU A 199 -25.50 9.92 -8.57
CA LEU A 199 -26.19 9.04 -9.51
C LEU A 199 -27.55 8.61 -9.01
N GLN A 200 -28.48 8.43 -9.94
CA GLN A 200 -29.73 7.73 -9.70
C GLN A 200 -29.67 6.33 -10.32
N ARG A 201 -30.13 5.34 -9.55
CA ARG A 201 -30.29 3.97 -10.04
C ARG A 201 -31.58 3.86 -10.85
N LEU A 202 -31.48 3.38 -12.08
CA LEU A 202 -32.62 3.30 -13.01
C LEU A 202 -33.42 1.99 -12.88
N ASP A 203 -32.76 0.91 -12.48
CA ASP A 203 -33.35 -0.44 -12.45
C ASP A 203 -33.00 -1.14 -11.13
N THR A 204 -33.99 -1.77 -10.47
CA THR A 204 -33.80 -2.49 -9.20
C THR A 204 -33.18 -3.88 -9.37
N ASP A 205 -33.24 -4.44 -10.57
CA ASP A 205 -32.68 -5.73 -10.95
C ASP A 205 -31.37 -5.58 -11.74
N ARG A 206 -31.24 -4.54 -12.55
CA ARG A 206 -29.98 -4.21 -13.25
C ARG A 206 -29.24 -3.08 -12.55
N ALA A 207 -27.96 -3.26 -12.25
CA ALA A 207 -27.11 -2.23 -11.65
C ALA A 207 -26.72 -1.15 -12.69
N VAL A 208 -27.73 -0.43 -13.19
CA VAL A 208 -27.63 0.63 -14.19
C VAL A 208 -27.97 1.96 -13.53
N TYR A 209 -27.14 2.95 -13.82
CA TYR A 209 -27.15 4.26 -13.20
C TYR A 209 -27.14 5.37 -14.25
N ARG A 210 -27.59 6.56 -13.87
CA ARG A 210 -27.51 7.80 -14.66
C ARG A 210 -27.19 8.97 -13.73
N ALA A 211 -26.68 10.08 -14.27
CA ALA A 211 -26.49 11.30 -13.50
C ALA A 211 -27.82 11.76 -12.87
N ALA A 212 -27.80 12.21 -11.62
CA ALA A 212 -29.01 12.66 -10.93
C ALA A 212 -29.60 13.95 -11.54
N ASP A 213 -28.77 14.78 -12.15
CA ASP A 213 -29.17 16.06 -12.79
C ASP A 213 -29.42 15.93 -14.30
N ASP A 214 -29.56 14.71 -14.84
CA ASP A 214 -29.81 14.50 -16.27
C ASP A 214 -31.23 14.99 -16.65
N PRO A 215 -31.37 15.97 -17.57
CA PRO A 215 -32.65 16.60 -17.91
C PRO A 215 -33.65 15.70 -18.65
N GLU A 216 -33.28 14.46 -18.99
CA GLU A 216 -34.16 13.48 -19.67
C GLU A 216 -34.95 12.55 -18.71
N LEU A 217 -35.13 12.95 -17.44
CA LEU A 217 -35.98 12.26 -16.46
C LEU A 217 -37.43 12.76 -16.46
#